data_AF-A0A848Y4L3-F1
#
_entry.id   AF-A0A848Y4L3-F1
#
_cell.length_a   1.000
_cell.length_b   1.000
_cell.length_c   1.000
_cell.angle_alpha   90.00
_cell.angle_beta   90.00
_cell.angle_gamma   90.00
#
_symmetry.space_group_name_H-M   'P 1'
#
loop_
_entity.id
_entity.type
_entity.pdbx_description
1 polymer ?
#
loop_
_entity_poly.entity_id
_entity_poly.type
_entity_poly.pdbx_seq_one_letter_code
_entity_poly.pdbx_strand_id
1 'polypeptide(L)'
;MADAVPPPSPASAPDRSRLVQILATLGVMLAVGVILFFVGVMQGKKPVPRLRDQVALAQARLASSQDEARLHKALALTYRSALDLDERNFGTANDHLQLAARALDGLSETDGTGVDELRRLMAETNINVAEDLEGQRARVVSYAQELSDLIAQAEAEPEAQPVE
;
A
#
# COMPACT_ATOMS: atom_id res chain seq x y z
N MET A 1 -103.48 -6.42 4.50
CA MET A 1 -102.70 -7.43 5.23
C MET A 1 -101.24 -7.12 4.97
N ALA A 2 -100.53 -6.73 6.02
CA ALA A 2 -99.17 -6.20 5.97
C ALA A 2 -98.10 -7.31 5.99
N ASP A 3 -96.98 -6.94 5.40
CA ASP A 3 -95.64 -7.52 5.30
C ASP A 3 -95.16 -8.60 6.28
N ALA A 4 -94.28 -9.46 5.76
CA ALA A 4 -93.11 -9.92 6.52
C ALA A 4 -91.90 -10.12 5.58
N VAL A 5 -90.98 -9.16 5.62
CA VAL A 5 -89.65 -9.24 4.99
C VAL A 5 -88.75 -10.14 5.85
N PRO A 6 -88.05 -11.13 5.29
CA PRO A 6 -87.13 -11.97 6.06
C PRO A 6 -85.85 -11.21 6.46
N PRO A 7 -85.28 -11.50 7.65
CA PRO A 7 -84.16 -10.76 8.21
C PRO A 7 -82.83 -11.02 7.45
N PRO A 8 -81.85 -10.09 7.55
CA PRO A 8 -80.53 -10.27 6.95
C PRO A 8 -79.71 -11.33 7.70
N SER A 9 -79.03 -12.20 6.94
CA SER A 9 -78.12 -13.22 7.47
C SER A 9 -76.94 -12.60 8.25
N PRO A 10 -76.48 -13.22 9.36
CA PRO A 10 -75.34 -12.74 10.10
C PRO A 10 -74.05 -12.92 9.29
N ALA A 11 -73.19 -11.90 9.29
CA ALA A 11 -71.84 -11.97 8.75
C ALA A 11 -71.05 -13.08 9.47
N SER A 12 -70.59 -14.07 8.71
CA SER A 12 -69.82 -15.21 9.21
C SER A 12 -68.57 -14.73 9.96
N ALA A 13 -68.52 -15.00 11.26
CA ALA A 13 -67.30 -14.80 12.04
C ALA A 13 -66.16 -15.63 11.44
N PRO A 14 -64.92 -15.10 11.38
CA PRO A 14 -63.80 -15.82 10.81
C PRO A 14 -63.56 -17.13 11.59
N ASP A 15 -63.54 -18.23 10.85
CA ASP A 15 -63.28 -19.57 11.35
C ASP A 15 -61.91 -19.60 12.04
N ARG A 16 -61.91 -19.75 13.38
CA ARG A 16 -60.71 -19.69 14.23
C ARG A 16 -59.62 -20.65 13.75
N SER A 17 -60.01 -21.75 13.10
CA SER A 17 -59.09 -22.73 12.51
C SER A 17 -58.20 -22.13 11.42
N ARG A 18 -58.79 -21.32 10.52
CA ARG A 18 -58.05 -20.65 9.44
C ARG A 18 -57.10 -19.58 9.97
N LEU A 19 -57.52 -18.87 11.01
CA LEU A 19 -56.74 -17.82 11.66
C LEU A 19 -55.49 -18.41 12.35
N VAL A 20 -55.64 -19.55 13.05
CA VAL A 20 -54.52 -20.31 13.63
C VAL A 20 -53.57 -20.81 12.56
N GLN A 21 -54.08 -21.27 11.41
CA GLN A 21 -53.26 -21.78 10.31
C GLN A 21 -52.41 -20.68 9.63
N ILE A 22 -52.98 -19.47 9.48
CA ILE A 22 -52.27 -18.29 8.95
C ILE A 22 -51.18 -17.83 9.94
N LEU A 23 -51.49 -17.78 11.24
CA LEU A 23 -50.50 -17.43 12.27
C LEU A 23 -49.34 -18.44 12.32
N ALA A 24 -49.64 -19.73 12.19
CA ALA A 24 -48.63 -20.78 12.17
C ALA A 24 -47.71 -20.67 10.94
N THR A 25 -48.26 -20.44 9.75
CA THR A 25 -47.47 -20.28 8.52
C THR A 25 -46.60 -19.01 8.55
N LEU A 26 -47.14 -17.90 9.04
CA LEU A 26 -46.37 -16.65 9.19
C LEU A 26 -45.23 -16.82 10.19
N GLY A 27 -45.46 -17.53 11.31
CA GLY A 27 -44.44 -17.85 12.30
C GLY A 27 -43.30 -18.70 11.73
N VAL A 28 -43.61 -19.71 10.91
CA VAL A 28 -42.61 -20.54 10.23
C VAL A 28 -41.80 -19.71 9.22
N MET A 29 -42.45 -18.86 8.42
CA MET A 29 -41.76 -18.00 7.45
C MET A 29 -40.78 -17.04 8.15
N LEU A 30 -41.21 -16.45 9.26
CA LEU A 30 -40.36 -15.56 10.05
C LEU A 30 -39.16 -16.30 10.64
N ALA A 31 -39.38 -17.50 11.18
CA ALA A 31 -38.31 -18.34 11.71
C ALA A 31 -37.27 -18.71 10.64
N VAL A 32 -37.72 -19.10 9.44
CA VAL A 32 -36.84 -19.38 8.30
C VAL A 32 -36.04 -18.14 7.89
N GLY A 33 -36.70 -16.98 7.82
CA GLY A 33 -36.04 -15.71 7.52
C GLY A 33 -34.95 -15.34 8.52
N VAL A 34 -35.22 -15.53 9.82
CA VAL A 34 -34.24 -15.29 10.90
C VAL A 34 -33.05 -16.25 10.77
N ILE A 35 -33.30 -17.54 10.54
CA ILE A 35 -32.23 -18.54 10.38
C ILE A 35 -31.34 -18.18 9.18
N LEU A 36 -31.93 -17.86 8.03
CA LEU A 36 -31.17 -17.47 6.83
C LEU A 36 -30.35 -16.19 7.05
N PHE A 37 -30.91 -15.21 7.74
CA PHE A 37 -30.20 -13.98 8.11
C PHE A 37 -28.97 -14.28 8.98
N PHE A 38 -29.13 -15.10 10.03
CA PHE A 38 -28.02 -15.48 10.91
C PHE A 38 -26.93 -16.29 10.19
N VAL A 39 -27.33 -17.22 9.31
CA VAL A 39 -26.39 -18.01 8.49
C VAL A 39 -25.60 -17.11 7.53
N GLY A 40 -26.26 -16.16 6.88
CA GLY A 40 -25.61 -15.18 6.00
C GLY A 40 -24.60 -14.30 6.74
N VAL A 41 -24.97 -13.79 7.93
CA VAL A 41 -24.08 -12.98 8.78
C VAL A 41 -22.89 -13.80 9.29
N MET A 42 -23.07 -15.08 9.65
CA MET A 42 -21.96 -15.95 10.08
C MET A 42 -21.00 -16.31 8.95
N GLN A 43 -21.48 -16.45 7.70
CA GLN A 43 -20.61 -16.72 6.55
C GLN A 43 -19.82 -15.47 6.10
N GLY A 44 -20.42 -14.28 6.16
CA GLY A 44 -19.76 -13.02 5.78
C GLY A 44 -18.69 -12.52 6.76
N LYS A 45 -18.68 -13.02 7.99
CA LYS A 45 -17.71 -12.65 9.03
C LYS A 45 -16.48 -13.56 9.13
N LYS A 46 -16.35 -14.55 8.23
CA LYS A 46 -15.12 -15.37 8.21
C LYS A 46 -13.96 -14.41 7.91
N PRO A 47 -12.95 -14.32 8.80
CA PRO A 47 -11.79 -13.49 8.53
C PRO A 47 -11.22 -13.93 7.20
N VAL A 48 -10.79 -12.98 6.38
CA VAL A 48 -10.15 -13.25 5.10
C VAL A 48 -8.64 -13.06 5.31
N PRO A 49 -7.96 -13.90 6.13
CA PRO A 49 -6.54 -13.74 6.45
C PRO A 49 -5.73 -13.69 5.16
N ARG A 50 -6.08 -14.52 4.16
CA ARG A 50 -5.46 -14.49 2.83
C ARG A 50 -5.47 -13.12 2.14
N LEU A 51 -6.51 -12.32 2.30
CA LEU A 51 -6.54 -10.97 1.72
C LEU A 51 -5.66 -9.99 2.49
N ARG A 52 -5.58 -10.12 3.82
CA ARG A 52 -4.67 -9.30 4.63
C ARG A 52 -3.22 -9.61 4.30
N ASP A 53 -2.89 -10.90 4.19
CA ASP A 53 -1.54 -11.36 3.85
C ASP A 53 -1.14 -10.91 2.44
N GLN A 54 -2.07 -10.98 1.47
CA GLN A 54 -1.85 -10.46 0.12
C GLN A 54 -1.65 -8.95 0.08
N VAL A 55 -2.42 -8.19 0.86
CA VAL A 55 -2.24 -6.73 0.95
C VAL A 55 -0.89 -6.39 1.58
N ALA A 56 -0.49 -7.08 2.65
CA ALA A 56 0.81 -6.88 3.28
C ALA A 56 1.96 -7.19 2.30
N LEU A 57 1.89 -8.31 1.57
CA LEU A 57 2.88 -8.66 0.55
C LEU A 57 2.94 -7.63 -0.59
N ALA A 58 1.78 -7.16 -1.06
CA ALA A 58 1.72 -6.13 -2.10
C ALA A 58 2.29 -4.79 -1.62
N GLN A 59 2.07 -4.43 -0.35
CA GLN A 59 2.65 -3.23 0.26
C GLN A 59 4.17 -3.33 0.39
N ALA A 60 4.70 -4.49 0.81
CA ALA A 60 6.14 -4.73 0.87
C ALA A 60 6.79 -4.60 -0.52
N ARG A 61 6.21 -5.23 -1.55
CA ARG A 61 6.69 -5.11 -2.94
C ARG A 61 6.66 -3.67 -3.45
N LEU A 62 5.61 -2.91 -3.10
CA LEU A 62 5.52 -1.50 -3.46
C LEU A 62 6.61 -0.68 -2.78
N ALA A 63 6.87 -0.91 -1.49
CA ALA A 63 7.93 -0.24 -0.76
C ALA A 63 9.31 -0.53 -1.37
N SER A 64 9.62 -1.80 -1.61
CA SER A 64 10.87 -2.24 -2.26
C SER A 64 11.07 -1.57 -3.63
N SER A 65 10.04 -1.57 -4.49
CA SER A 65 10.13 -0.91 -5.81
C SER A 65 10.29 0.61 -5.73
N GLN A 66 9.71 1.25 -4.71
CA GLN A 66 9.91 2.68 -4.47
C GLN A 66 11.34 2.99 -4.02
N ASP A 67 11.92 2.12 -3.21
CA ASP A 67 13.30 2.25 -2.73
C ASP A 67 14.30 2.09 -3.87
N GLU A 68 14.10 1.09 -4.75
CA GLU A 68 14.88 0.91 -5.98
C GLU A 68 14.83 2.17 -6.87
N ALA A 69 13.64 2.72 -7.11
CA ALA A 69 13.48 3.94 -7.90
C ALA A 69 14.19 5.15 -7.28
N ARG A 70 14.22 5.24 -5.95
CA ARG A 70 14.94 6.29 -5.22
C ARG A 70 16.46 6.13 -5.33
N LEU A 71 16.99 4.92 -5.25
CA LEU A 71 18.42 4.64 -5.46
C LEU A 71 18.85 5.06 -6.87
N HIS A 72 18.11 4.66 -7.91
CA HIS A 72 18.41 5.08 -9.28
C HIS A 72 18.29 6.59 -9.48
N LYS A 73 17.32 7.24 -8.82
CA LYS A 73 17.21 8.70 -8.84
C LYS A 73 18.43 9.37 -8.21
N ALA A 74 18.90 8.88 -7.06
CA ALA A 74 20.11 9.38 -6.42
C ALA A 74 21.34 9.20 -7.33
N LEU A 75 21.46 8.05 -7.99
CA LEU A 75 22.56 7.77 -8.93
C LEU A 75 22.56 8.76 -10.09
N ALA A 76 21.40 8.97 -10.73
CA ALA A 76 21.26 9.91 -11.84
C ALA A 76 21.60 11.36 -11.44
N LEU A 77 21.13 11.80 -10.26
CA LEU A 77 21.44 13.13 -9.72
C LEU A 77 22.93 13.28 -9.38
N THR A 78 23.58 12.23 -8.91
CA THR A 78 25.03 12.23 -8.61
C THR A 78 25.86 12.38 -9.88
N TYR A 79 25.52 11.64 -10.94
CA TYR A 79 26.15 11.84 -12.25
C TYR A 79 25.88 13.24 -12.81
N ARG A 80 24.67 13.77 -12.61
CA ARG A 80 24.34 15.13 -13.03
C ARG A 80 25.20 16.16 -12.30
N SER A 81 25.37 16.01 -10.98
CA SER A 81 26.28 16.83 -10.19
C SER A 81 27.72 16.80 -10.72
N ALA A 82 28.23 15.63 -11.13
CA ALA A 82 29.57 15.51 -11.69
C ALA A 82 29.69 16.26 -13.04
N LEU A 83 28.67 16.17 -13.91
CA LEU A 83 28.64 16.92 -15.17
C LEU A 83 28.57 18.43 -14.94
N ASP A 84 27.72 18.89 -14.03
CA ASP A 84 27.62 20.31 -13.70
C ASP A 84 28.92 20.84 -13.08
N LEU A 85 29.65 20.02 -12.32
CA LEU A 85 30.99 20.34 -11.83
C LEU A 85 31.99 20.51 -12.99
N ASP A 86 31.99 19.59 -13.96
CA ASP A 86 32.84 19.67 -15.16
C ASP A 86 32.52 20.94 -15.99
N GLU A 87 31.25 21.36 -16.01
CA GLU A 87 30.78 22.60 -16.64
C GLU A 87 31.03 23.86 -15.79
N ARG A 88 31.63 23.73 -14.61
CA ARG A 88 31.88 24.83 -13.64
C ARG A 88 30.61 25.49 -13.10
N ASN A 89 29.50 24.76 -13.09
CA ASN A 89 28.22 25.15 -12.50
C ASN A 89 28.13 24.67 -11.03
N PHE A 90 29.06 25.13 -10.18
CA PHE A 90 29.25 24.61 -8.81
C PHE A 90 28.00 24.69 -7.92
N GLY A 91 27.20 25.76 -8.05
CA GLY A 91 25.94 25.89 -7.30
C GLY A 91 24.95 24.79 -7.68
N THR A 92 24.73 24.58 -8.98
CA THR A 92 23.85 23.52 -9.51
C THR A 92 24.37 22.13 -9.16
N ALA A 93 25.69 21.93 -9.18
CA ALA A 93 26.31 20.68 -8.76
C ALA A 93 25.98 20.36 -7.29
N ASN A 94 26.16 21.34 -6.38
CA ASN A 94 25.77 21.19 -4.97
C ASN A 94 24.27 20.88 -4.83
N ASP A 95 23.41 21.61 -5.54
CA ASP A 95 21.96 21.38 -5.48
C ASP A 95 21.59 19.95 -5.90
N HIS A 96 22.17 19.44 -6.98
CA HIS A 96 21.94 18.06 -7.42
C HIS A 96 22.48 17.03 -6.43
N LEU A 97 23.65 17.27 -5.82
CA LEU A 97 24.20 16.36 -4.81
C LEU A 97 23.32 16.33 -3.54
N GLN A 98 22.79 17.47 -3.12
CA GLN A 98 21.85 17.56 -2.00
C GLN A 98 20.51 16.88 -2.32
N LEU A 99 20.00 17.03 -3.54
CA LEU A 99 18.81 16.31 -4.00
C LEU A 99 19.04 14.80 -4.07
N ALA A 100 20.24 14.36 -4.43
CA ALA A 100 20.62 12.96 -4.44
C ALA A 100 20.63 12.40 -3.01
N ALA A 101 21.24 13.11 -2.05
CA ALA A 101 21.20 12.73 -0.63
C ALA A 101 19.76 12.63 -0.09
N ARG A 102 18.89 13.60 -0.43
CA ARG A 102 17.47 13.54 -0.04
C ARG A 102 16.70 12.39 -0.66
N ALA A 103 17.09 11.93 -1.85
CA ALA A 103 16.45 10.78 -2.48
C ALA A 103 16.72 9.48 -1.69
N LEU A 104 17.82 9.41 -0.93
CA LEU A 104 18.17 8.29 -0.07
C LEU A 104 17.48 8.32 1.30
N ASP A 105 16.68 9.34 1.60
CA ASP A 105 16.04 9.49 2.90
C ASP A 105 14.91 8.46 3.10
N GLY A 106 14.91 7.79 4.25
CA GLY A 106 13.87 6.85 4.67
C GLY A 106 13.67 5.66 3.73
N LEU A 107 14.75 5.12 3.14
CA LEU A 107 14.75 3.82 2.48
C LEU A 107 14.50 2.72 3.53
N SER A 108 13.60 1.79 3.23
CA SER A 108 12.95 0.93 4.24
C SER A 108 13.66 -0.41 4.46
N GLU A 109 14.49 -0.87 3.52
CA GLU A 109 15.12 -2.21 3.59
C GLU A 109 16.56 -2.28 3.11
N THR A 110 17.13 -1.19 2.58
CA THR A 110 18.57 -1.11 2.26
C THR A 110 19.37 -0.72 3.50
N ASP A 111 19.16 -1.42 4.61
CA ASP A 111 19.78 -1.22 5.93
C ASP A 111 21.24 -1.72 5.95
N GLY A 112 21.91 -1.67 4.80
CA GLY A 112 23.36 -1.66 4.76
C GLY A 112 23.80 -0.33 5.36
N THR A 113 24.60 -0.38 6.43
CA THR A 113 25.27 0.79 7.04
C THR A 113 25.89 1.77 6.03
N GLY A 114 26.12 1.34 4.79
CA GLY A 114 26.58 2.16 3.68
C GLY A 114 25.61 3.23 3.17
N VAL A 115 24.28 3.00 3.12
CA VAL A 115 23.34 3.97 2.50
C VAL A 115 23.23 5.24 3.32
N ASP A 116 23.07 5.11 4.64
CA ASP A 116 22.96 6.25 5.54
C ASP A 116 24.26 7.06 5.63
N GLU A 117 25.39 6.35 5.63
CA GLU A 117 26.70 6.99 5.61
C GLU A 117 26.91 7.73 4.29
N LEU A 118 26.58 7.11 3.16
CA LEU A 118 26.67 7.73 1.85
C LEU A 118 25.76 8.97 1.75
N ARG A 119 24.51 8.87 2.20
CA ARG A 119 23.59 10.01 2.32
C ARG A 119 24.21 11.15 3.11
N ARG A 120 24.80 10.85 4.28
CA ARG A 120 25.47 11.82 5.14
C ARG A 120 26.66 12.46 4.43
N LEU A 121 27.54 11.67 3.82
CA LEU A 121 28.71 12.14 3.07
C LEU A 121 28.31 13.05 1.90
N MET A 122 27.29 12.67 1.14
CA MET A 122 26.76 13.49 0.05
C MET A 122 26.14 14.81 0.56
N ALA A 123 25.39 14.76 1.68
CA ALA A 123 24.79 15.95 2.28
C ALA A 123 25.81 16.91 2.92
N GLU A 124 26.92 16.39 3.44
CA GLU A 124 28.00 17.19 4.02
C GLU A 124 28.99 17.71 2.96
N THR A 125 28.99 17.12 1.76
CA THR A 125 29.87 17.55 0.68
C THR A 125 29.45 18.92 0.17
N ASN A 126 30.41 19.84 0.18
CA ASN A 126 30.28 21.17 -0.41
C ASN A 126 31.33 21.35 -1.50
N ILE A 127 30.86 21.53 -2.73
CA ILE A 127 31.69 21.73 -3.91
C ILE A 127 32.07 23.22 -3.98
N ASN A 128 33.38 23.51 -4.07
CA ASN A 128 33.95 24.85 -4.08
C ASN A 128 34.94 25.06 -5.22
N VAL A 129 34.82 26.20 -5.91
CA VAL A 129 35.71 26.62 -7.01
C VAL A 129 37.17 26.83 -6.56
N ALA A 130 37.41 27.15 -5.29
CA ALA A 130 38.73 27.44 -4.76
C ALA A 130 39.53 26.19 -4.33
N GLU A 131 38.91 25.02 -4.38
CA GLU A 131 39.51 23.74 -3.98
C GLU A 131 39.93 22.91 -5.20
N ASP A 132 40.62 21.80 -4.96
CA ASP A 132 41.02 20.86 -6.01
C ASP A 132 39.79 20.27 -6.71
N LEU A 133 39.56 20.72 -7.96
CA LEU A 133 38.42 20.28 -8.76
C LEU A 133 38.51 18.80 -9.13
N GLU A 134 39.72 18.29 -9.37
CA GLU A 134 39.91 16.88 -9.73
C GLU A 134 39.59 15.98 -8.55
N GLY A 135 40.08 16.33 -7.35
CA GLY A 135 39.74 15.64 -6.11
C GLY A 135 38.25 15.69 -5.76
N GLN A 136 37.60 16.85 -5.96
CA GLN A 136 36.15 16.97 -5.76
C GLN A 136 35.35 16.13 -6.76
N ARG A 137 35.73 16.13 -8.04
CA ARG A 137 35.11 15.31 -9.07
C ARG A 137 35.27 13.83 -8.78
N ALA A 138 36.47 13.40 -8.39
CA ALA A 138 36.74 12.01 -8.01
C ALA A 138 35.84 11.57 -6.85
N ARG A 139 35.62 12.45 -5.85
CA ARG A 139 34.72 12.19 -4.72
C ARG A 139 33.26 12.05 -5.15
N VAL A 140 32.74 12.94 -6.02
CA VAL A 140 31.36 12.82 -6.51
C VAL A 140 31.17 11.54 -7.34
N VAL A 141 32.17 11.16 -8.14
CA VAL A 141 32.13 9.92 -8.92
C VAL A 141 32.20 8.68 -8.03
N SER A 142 32.95 8.70 -6.92
CA SER A 142 32.97 7.57 -5.99
C SER A 142 31.60 7.32 -5.35
N TYR A 143 30.84 8.38 -5.02
CA TYR A 143 29.45 8.24 -4.56
C TYR A 143 28.56 7.54 -5.59
N ALA A 144 28.72 7.85 -6.89
CA ALA A 144 27.96 7.17 -7.94
C ALA A 144 28.34 5.69 -8.06
N GLN A 145 29.61 5.35 -7.85
CA GLN A 145 30.07 3.95 -7.82
C GLN A 145 29.47 3.20 -6.62
N GLU A 146 29.52 3.78 -5.43
CA GLU A 146 28.92 3.21 -4.23
C GLU A 146 27.40 3.00 -4.39
N LEU A 147 26.68 3.96 -5.00
CA LEU A 147 25.25 3.79 -5.34
C LEU A 147 25.02 2.65 -6.33
N SER A 148 25.85 2.54 -7.36
CA SER A 148 25.74 1.47 -8.36
C SER A 148 25.96 0.10 -7.72
N ASP A 149 26.91 -0.01 -6.79
CA ASP A 149 27.18 -1.25 -6.06
C ASP A 149 26.03 -1.62 -5.13
N LEU A 150 25.42 -0.64 -4.46
CA LEU A 150 24.23 -0.84 -3.62
C LEU A 150 23.03 -1.32 -4.44
N ILE A 151 22.81 -0.74 -5.62
CA ILE A 151 21.76 -1.17 -6.56
C ILE A 151 22.02 -2.61 -7.01
N ALA A 152 23.25 -2.92 -7.44
CA ALA A 152 23.61 -4.26 -7.88
C ALA A 152 23.45 -5.30 -6.76
N GLN A 153 23.76 -4.94 -5.50
CA GLN A 153 23.54 -5.82 -4.34
C GLN A 153 22.04 -6.06 -4.09
N ALA A 154 21.22 -5.01 -4.15
CA ALA A 154 19.78 -5.11 -3.98
C ALA A 154 19.12 -5.96 -5.08
N GLU A 155 19.63 -5.89 -6.32
CA GLU A 155 19.18 -6.75 -7.43
C GLU A 155 19.69 -8.20 -7.30
N ALA A 156 20.87 -8.39 -6.71
CA ALA A 156 21.55 -9.68 -6.62
C ALA A 156 21.08 -10.56 -5.47
N GLU A 157 20.50 -10.00 -4.39
CA GLU A 157 19.78 -10.77 -3.38
C GLU A 157 18.43 -11.21 -3.96
N PRO A 158 18.31 -12.44 -4.50
CA PRO A 158 17.03 -12.90 -4.99
C PRO A 158 16.15 -13.07 -3.75
N GLU A 159 14.91 -12.58 -3.78
CA GLU A 159 13.89 -12.91 -2.78
C GLU A 159 13.93 -14.43 -2.52
N ALA A 160 14.62 -14.85 -1.46
CA ALA A 160 14.71 -16.23 -1.06
C ALA A 160 13.38 -16.61 -0.41
N GLN A 161 12.33 -16.71 -1.21
CA GLN A 161 11.05 -17.25 -0.78
C GLN A 161 10.99 -18.72 -1.16
N PRO A 162 11.13 -19.66 -0.20
CA PRO A 162 10.67 -21.02 -0.41
C PRO A 162 9.16 -20.97 -0.60
N VAL A 163 8.72 -21.32 -1.80
CA VAL A 163 7.33 -21.67 -2.06
C VAL A 163 7.18 -23.13 -1.62
N GLU A 164 6.69 -23.35 -0.40
CA GLU A 164 6.05 -24.62 0.01
C GLU A 164 4.54 -24.44 0.19
#